data_AF-A0A950QDY9-F1
#
_entry.id   AF-A0A950QDY9-F1
#
_cell.length_a   1.000
_cell.length_b   1.000
_cell.length_c   1.000
_cell.angle_alpha   90.00
_cell.angle_beta   90.00
_cell.angle_gamma   90.00
#
_symmetry.space_group_name_H-M   'P 1'
#
loop_
_entity.id
_entity.type
_entity.pdbx_description
1 polymer ?
#
loop_
_entity_poly.entity_id
_entity_poly.type
_entity_poly.pdbx_seq_one_letter_code
_entity_poly.pdbx_strand_id
1 'polypeptide(L)'
;MNQHASLDQLVDYIHGELAPADDAFVHAHLSECSECARAYDREVSLTARLREVAQAQERELPDSCVRAIRAAAQALARPSLWHMPQLLRPLAAIPAALIVAAVLYVGLAHRGAAPAHAIDALSYVHHHTAVTAAAPFSDDTPIPAVLTAETTREDQSADATP
;
A
#
# COMPACT_ATOMS: atom_id res chain seq x y z
N MET A 1 10.47 -2.29 39.26
CA MET A 1 9.61 -2.34 40.46
C MET A 1 8.62 -3.47 40.23
N ASN A 2 8.91 -4.64 40.78
CA ASN A 2 8.16 -5.89 40.51
C ASN A 2 7.06 -6.01 41.56
N GLN A 3 6.04 -5.17 41.47
CA GLN A 3 4.88 -5.28 42.35
C GLN A 3 3.84 -6.15 41.63
N HIS A 4 3.59 -7.32 42.20
CA HIS A 4 2.56 -8.24 41.71
C HIS A 4 1.17 -7.68 42.00
N ALA A 5 0.20 -7.97 41.11
CA ALA A 5 -1.20 -7.71 41.40
C ALA A 5 -1.63 -8.47 42.66
N SER A 6 -2.40 -7.81 43.54
CA SER A 6 -2.96 -8.48 44.70
C SER A 6 -4.04 -9.49 44.29
N LEU A 7 -4.36 -10.43 45.17
CA LEU A 7 -5.43 -11.39 44.92
C LEU A 7 -6.77 -10.69 44.71
N ASP A 8 -7.10 -9.72 45.56
CA ASP A 8 -8.35 -8.95 45.45
C ASP A 8 -8.45 -8.22 44.10
N GLN A 9 -7.35 -7.61 43.64
CA GLN A 9 -7.31 -6.98 42.31
C GLN A 9 -7.53 -7.98 41.17
N LEU A 10 -7.01 -9.21 41.28
CA LEU A 10 -7.27 -10.25 40.29
C LEU A 10 -8.73 -10.73 40.31
N VAL A 11 -9.35 -10.80 41.49
CA VAL A 11 -10.78 -11.14 41.64
C VAL A 11 -11.65 -10.03 41.03
N ASP A 12 -11.38 -8.77 41.35
CA ASP A 12 -12.09 -7.62 40.78
C ASP A 12 -11.92 -7.57 39.26
N TYR A 13 -10.73 -7.90 38.75
CA TYR A 13 -10.46 -8.05 37.32
C TYR A 13 -11.33 -9.15 36.67
N ILE A 14 -11.40 -10.33 37.28
CA ILE A 14 -12.21 -11.46 36.78
C ILE A 14 -13.70 -11.09 36.72
N HIS A 15 -14.18 -10.29 37.66
CA HIS A 15 -15.57 -9.85 37.72
C HIS A 15 -15.87 -8.56 36.95
N GLY A 16 -14.85 -7.89 36.41
CA GLY A 16 -14.99 -6.63 35.68
C GLY A 16 -15.36 -5.45 36.60
N GLU A 17 -14.93 -5.50 37.87
CA GLU A 17 -15.22 -4.50 38.90
C GLU A 17 -14.12 -3.44 39.05
N LEU A 18 -12.99 -3.61 38.35
CA LEU A 18 -11.90 -2.63 38.31
C LEU A 18 -12.27 -1.38 37.51
N ALA A 19 -11.69 -0.25 37.91
CA ALA A 19 -11.71 0.96 37.09
C ALA A 19 -10.92 0.73 35.79
N PRO A 20 -11.28 1.40 34.67
CA PRO A 20 -10.66 1.13 33.36
C PRO A 20 -9.13 1.26 33.31
N ALA A 21 -8.56 2.15 34.11
CA ALA A 21 -7.11 2.32 34.19
C ALA A 21 -6.42 1.12 34.87
N ASP A 22 -7.03 0.60 35.93
CA ASP A 22 -6.49 -0.54 36.69
C ASP A 22 -6.72 -1.85 35.94
N ASP A 23 -7.85 -1.99 35.24
CA ASP A 23 -8.14 -3.11 34.35
C ASP A 23 -7.07 -3.25 33.25
N ALA A 24 -6.75 -2.14 32.57
CA ALA A 24 -5.70 -2.12 31.55
C ALA A 24 -4.32 -2.45 32.13
N PHE A 25 -4.03 -1.98 33.34
CA PHE A 25 -2.79 -2.30 34.04
C PHE A 25 -2.69 -3.80 34.36
N VAL A 26 -3.73 -4.38 34.96
CA VAL A 26 -3.76 -5.82 35.31
C VAL A 26 -3.68 -6.66 34.04
N HIS A 27 -4.41 -6.30 32.98
CA HIS A 27 -4.35 -6.98 31.70
C HIS A 27 -2.93 -7.01 31.10
N ALA A 28 -2.26 -5.86 31.07
CA ALA A 28 -0.87 -5.77 30.61
C ALA A 28 0.06 -6.60 31.51
N HIS A 29 -0.08 -6.49 32.82
CA HIS A 29 0.75 -7.20 33.80
C HIS A 29 0.63 -8.73 33.68
N LEU A 30 -0.57 -9.26 33.41
CA LEU A 30 -0.79 -10.69 33.21
C LEU A 30 -0.03 -11.24 32.00
N SER A 31 0.22 -10.41 30.97
CA SER A 31 1.01 -10.82 29.80
C SER A 31 2.51 -10.90 30.07
N GLU A 32 3.00 -10.16 31.08
CA GLU A 32 4.43 -10.04 31.41
C GLU A 32 4.83 -10.88 32.63
N CYS A 33 3.90 -11.14 33.55
CA CYS A 33 4.16 -11.84 34.81
C CYS A 33 3.50 -13.22 34.86
N SER A 34 4.32 -14.26 34.63
CA SER A 34 3.85 -15.66 34.70
C SER A 34 3.28 -16.08 36.07
N GLU A 35 3.75 -15.48 37.17
CA GLU A 35 3.23 -15.77 38.50
C GLU A 35 1.80 -15.26 38.69
N CYS A 36 1.54 -14.02 38.28
CA CYS A 36 0.20 -13.44 38.31
C CYS A 36 -0.73 -14.15 37.33
N ALA A 37 -0.25 -14.54 36.15
CA ALA A 37 -1.02 -15.36 35.21
C ALA A 37 -1.46 -16.70 35.83
N ARG A 38 -0.55 -17.41 36.53
CA ARG A 38 -0.89 -18.65 37.23
C ARG A 38 -1.85 -18.42 38.39
N ALA A 39 -1.77 -17.29 39.08
CA ALA A 39 -2.73 -16.92 40.13
C ALA A 39 -4.12 -16.68 39.52
N TYR A 40 -4.20 -15.91 38.43
CA TYR A 40 -5.41 -15.67 37.67
C TYR A 40 -6.06 -16.97 37.19
N ASP A 41 -5.28 -17.88 36.58
CA ASP A 41 -5.80 -19.16 36.10
C ASP A 41 -6.39 -20.02 37.23
N ARG A 42 -5.77 -19.99 38.42
CA ARG A 42 -6.30 -20.68 39.61
C ARG A 42 -7.66 -20.12 40.00
N GLU A 43 -7.81 -18.81 40.10
CA GLU A 43 -9.08 -18.16 40.47
C GLU A 43 -10.17 -18.38 39.42
N VAL A 44 -9.85 -18.29 38.14
CA VAL A 44 -10.77 -18.61 37.04
C VAL A 44 -11.22 -20.07 37.12
N SER A 45 -10.29 -21.00 37.35
CA SER A 45 -10.61 -22.42 37.46
C SER A 45 -11.50 -22.73 38.67
N LEU A 46 -11.28 -22.06 39.79
CA LEU A 46 -12.10 -22.20 41.01
C LEU A 46 -13.51 -21.67 40.77
N THR A 47 -13.62 -20.48 40.17
CA THR A 47 -14.91 -19.87 39.82
C THR A 47 -15.70 -20.74 38.84
N ALA A 48 -15.03 -21.33 37.84
CA ALA A 48 -15.64 -22.25 36.90
C ALA A 48 -16.19 -23.49 37.60
N ARG A 49 -15.41 -24.13 38.49
CA ARG A 49 -15.87 -25.31 39.26
C ARG A 49 -17.05 -24.99 40.16
N LEU A 50 -17.04 -23.84 40.84
CA LEU A 50 -18.17 -23.41 41.66
C LEU A 50 -19.42 -23.21 40.80
N ARG A 51 -19.27 -22.63 39.62
CA ARG A 51 -20.36 -22.43 38.66
C ARG A 51 -20.92 -23.77 38.14
N GLU A 52 -20.07 -24.73 37.83
CA GLU A 52 -20.49 -26.08 37.42
C GLU A 52 -21.30 -26.79 38.50
N VAL A 53 -20.82 -26.75 39.76
CA VAL A 53 -21.53 -27.33 40.90
C VAL A 53 -22.87 -26.64 41.13
N ALA A 54 -22.92 -25.31 41.05
CA ALA A 54 -24.15 -24.54 41.20
C ALA A 54 -25.16 -24.89 40.09
N GLN A 55 -24.71 -25.01 38.84
CA GLN A 55 -25.56 -25.42 37.71
C GLN A 55 -26.10 -26.85 37.85
N ALA A 56 -25.31 -27.76 38.42
CA ALA A 56 -25.73 -29.13 38.65
C ALA A 56 -26.80 -29.25 39.75
N GLN A 57 -26.83 -28.32 40.71
CA GLN A 57 -27.75 -28.36 41.86
C GLN A 57 -29.04 -27.57 41.61
N GLU A 58 -28.99 -26.47 40.87
CA GLU A 58 -30.16 -25.61 40.66
C GLU A 58 -30.14 -24.96 39.28
N ARG A 59 -31.08 -25.38 38.42
CA ARG A 59 -31.87 -24.54 37.49
C ARG A 59 -32.43 -25.39 36.35
N GLU A 60 -33.51 -26.11 36.61
CA GLU A 60 -34.46 -26.40 35.52
C GLU A 60 -35.13 -25.07 35.14
N LEU A 61 -34.58 -24.38 34.14
CA LEU A 61 -35.34 -23.30 33.50
C LEU A 61 -36.63 -23.93 32.95
N PRO A 62 -37.80 -23.31 33.13
CA PRO A 62 -39.02 -23.79 32.50
C PRO A 62 -38.81 -23.97 30.99
N ASP A 63 -39.32 -25.06 30.42
CA ASP A 63 -39.14 -25.37 29.00
C ASP A 63 -39.53 -24.22 28.06
N SER A 64 -40.51 -23.41 28.47
CA SER A 64 -40.92 -22.21 27.74
C SER A 64 -39.80 -21.19 27.59
N CYS A 65 -39.00 -20.95 28.64
CA CYS A 65 -37.84 -20.07 28.59
C CYS A 65 -36.74 -20.62 27.69
N VAL A 66 -36.42 -21.91 27.79
CA VAL A 66 -35.41 -22.55 26.93
C VAL A 66 -35.82 -22.46 25.46
N ARG A 67 -37.09 -22.73 25.15
CA ARG A 67 -37.63 -22.57 23.79
C ARG A 67 -37.57 -21.13 23.31
N ALA A 68 -37.92 -20.16 24.15
CA ALA A 68 -37.88 -18.74 23.80
C ALA A 68 -36.45 -18.27 23.48
N ILE A 69 -35.47 -18.64 24.30
CA ILE A 69 -34.05 -18.32 24.08
C ILE A 69 -33.56 -18.94 22.77
N ARG A 70 -33.89 -20.22 22.53
CA ARG A 70 -33.50 -20.92 21.30
C ARG A 70 -34.11 -20.27 20.06
N ALA A 71 -35.39 -19.89 20.11
CA ALA A 71 -36.06 -19.20 19.01
C ALA A 71 -35.44 -17.83 18.74
N ALA A 72 -35.10 -17.07 19.78
CA ALA A 72 -34.42 -15.78 19.65
C ALA A 72 -33.03 -15.94 19.04
N ALA A 73 -32.21 -16.87 19.53
CA ALA A 73 -30.88 -17.14 18.99
C ALA A 73 -30.92 -17.53 17.50
N GLN A 74 -31.90 -18.35 17.11
CA GLN A 74 -32.11 -18.72 15.69
C GLN A 74 -32.54 -17.54 14.84
N ALA A 75 -33.33 -16.61 15.38
CA ALA A 75 -33.71 -15.39 14.67
C ALA A 75 -32.52 -14.46 14.42
N LEU A 76 -31.60 -14.31 15.39
CA LEU A 76 -30.34 -13.58 15.18
C LEU A 76 -29.40 -14.29 14.21
N ALA A 77 -29.35 -15.63 14.26
CA ALA A 77 -28.47 -16.42 13.40
C ALA A 77 -28.96 -16.57 11.96
N ARG A 78 -30.23 -16.24 11.66
CA ARG A 78 -30.74 -16.26 10.29
C ARG A 78 -30.10 -15.12 9.51
N PRO A 79 -29.18 -15.39 8.55
CA PRO A 79 -28.69 -14.35 7.69
C PRO A 79 -29.89 -13.77 6.94
N SER A 80 -30.13 -12.48 7.14
CA SER A 80 -31.14 -11.75 6.40
C SER A 80 -30.84 -11.92 4.91
N LEU A 81 -31.70 -12.63 4.19
CA LEU A 81 -31.58 -12.86 2.74
C LEU A 81 -31.55 -11.54 1.96
N TRP A 82 -31.92 -10.42 2.59
CA TRP A 82 -31.75 -9.06 2.07
C TRP A 82 -30.31 -8.52 2.06
N HIS A 83 -29.37 -9.14 2.77
CA HIS A 83 -27.95 -8.75 2.75
C HIS A 83 -27.09 -9.57 1.75
N MET A 84 -27.70 -10.48 0.99
CA MET A 84 -27.02 -11.24 -0.06
C MET A 84 -26.51 -10.46 -1.29
N PRO A 85 -26.95 -9.23 -1.67
CA PRO A 85 -26.40 -8.58 -2.87
C PRO A 85 -24.93 -8.14 -2.70
N GLN A 86 -24.41 -8.07 -1.48
CA GLN A 86 -23.00 -7.71 -1.24
C GLN A 86 -22.02 -8.85 -1.55
N LEU A 87 -22.43 -10.12 -1.42
CA LEU A 87 -21.58 -11.26 -1.78
C LEU A 87 -21.45 -11.47 -3.30
N LEU A 88 -22.37 -10.92 -4.10
CA LEU A 88 -22.36 -11.02 -5.56
C LEU A 88 -21.57 -9.88 -6.25
N ARG A 89 -21.22 -8.80 -5.53
CA ARG A 89 -20.39 -7.70 -6.05
C ARG A 89 -19.01 -8.10 -6.62
N PRO A 90 -18.23 -9.01 -6.01
CA PRO A 90 -16.92 -9.36 -6.56
C PRO A 90 -17.01 -10.06 -7.93
N LEU A 91 -18.14 -10.70 -8.26
CA LEU A 91 -18.30 -11.38 -9.55
C LEU A 91 -18.47 -10.40 -10.72
N ALA A 92 -19.02 -9.20 -10.47
CA ALA A 92 -19.22 -8.18 -11.50
C ALA A 92 -18.05 -7.18 -11.62
N ALA A 93 -17.20 -7.05 -10.60
CA ALA A 93 -16.08 -6.11 -10.60
C ALA A 93 -14.92 -6.54 -11.52
N ILE A 94 -14.70 -7.86 -11.66
CA ILE A 94 -13.61 -8.44 -12.46
C ILE A 94 -13.73 -8.11 -13.96
N PRO A 95 -14.88 -8.30 -14.65
CA PRO A 95 -14.97 -7.99 -16.07
C PRO A 95 -14.85 -6.48 -16.35
N ALA A 96 -15.36 -5.62 -15.46
CA ALA A 96 -15.28 -4.16 -15.64
C ALA A 96 -13.84 -3.65 -15.62
N ALA A 97 -13.00 -4.16 -14.70
CA ALA A 97 -11.59 -3.78 -14.62
C ALA A 97 -10.80 -4.21 -15.87
N LEU A 98 -11.10 -5.39 -16.43
CA LEU A 98 -10.46 -5.87 -17.67
C LEU A 98 -10.79 -4.99 -18.88
N ILE A 99 -12.04 -4.54 -19.01
CA ILE A 99 -12.45 -3.64 -20.10
C ILE A 99 -11.72 -2.30 -20.00
N VAL A 100 -11.66 -1.72 -18.79
CA VAL A 100 -10.97 -0.44 -18.57
C VAL A 100 -9.47 -0.56 -18.86
N ALA A 101 -8.83 -1.65 -18.42
CA ALA A 101 -7.41 -1.91 -18.70
C ALA A 101 -7.15 -2.08 -20.20
N ALA A 102 -8.02 -2.78 -20.93
CA ALA A 102 -7.90 -2.96 -22.38
C ALA A 102 -8.02 -1.62 -23.13
N VAL A 103 -9.00 -0.78 -22.77
CA VAL A 103 -9.19 0.54 -23.37
C VAL A 103 -7.98 1.45 -23.13
N LEU A 104 -7.45 1.47 -21.90
CA LEU A 104 -6.25 2.23 -21.56
C LEU A 104 -5.02 1.75 -22.33
N TYR A 105 -4.82 0.44 -22.43
CA TYR A 105 -3.69 -0.15 -23.15
C TYR A 105 -3.72 0.20 -24.64
N VAL A 106 -4.88 0.03 -25.30
CA VAL A 106 -5.07 0.38 -26.72
C VAL A 106 -4.92 1.89 -26.95
N GLY A 107 -5.47 2.71 -26.05
CA GLY A 107 -5.35 4.17 -26.12
C GLY A 107 -3.92 4.67 -25.99
N LEU A 108 -3.11 4.08 -25.11
CA LEU A 108 -1.68 4.42 -24.98
C LEU A 108 -0.86 3.91 -26.17
N ALA A 109 -1.11 2.69 -26.64
CA ALA A 109 -0.40 2.11 -27.78
C ALA A 109 -0.58 2.96 -29.06
N HIS A 110 -1.78 3.53 -29.27
CA HIS A 110 -2.02 4.41 -30.42
C HIS A 110 -1.45 5.83 -30.25
N ARG A 111 -1.24 6.32 -29.02
CA ARG A 111 -0.59 7.62 -28.78
C ARG A 111 0.94 7.58 -28.96
N GLY A 112 1.56 6.41 -28.87
CA GLY A 112 3.00 6.22 -29.10
C GLY A 112 3.42 6.29 -30.58
N ALA A 113 2.48 6.21 -31.52
CA ALA A 113 2.73 6.34 -32.95
C ALA A 113 2.68 7.81 -33.39
N ALA A 114 3.47 8.67 -32.76
CA ALA A 114 3.73 9.98 -33.34
C ALA A 114 4.66 9.79 -34.55
N PRO A 115 4.33 10.32 -35.74
CA PRO A 115 5.28 10.32 -36.85
C PRO A 115 6.50 11.12 -36.43
N ALA A 116 7.71 10.58 -36.69
CA ALA A 116 8.96 11.30 -36.45
C ALA A 116 8.84 12.70 -37.07
N HIS A 117 9.03 13.75 -36.26
CA HIS A 117 9.09 15.13 -36.73
C HIS A 117 10.20 15.22 -37.79
N ALA A 118 9.81 15.19 -39.06
CA ALA A 118 10.64 15.63 -40.15
C ALA A 118 10.81 17.13 -39.96
N ILE A 119 11.93 17.54 -39.35
CA ILE A 119 12.32 18.93 -39.27
C ILE A 119 12.48 19.39 -40.72
N ASP A 120 11.56 20.25 -41.15
CA ASP A 120 11.57 20.81 -42.49
C ASP A 120 12.86 21.60 -42.70
N ALA A 121 13.71 21.15 -43.63
CA ALA A 121 14.99 21.78 -43.94
C ALA A 121 14.82 23.26 -44.31
N LEU A 122 13.65 23.64 -44.84
CA LEU A 122 13.31 25.03 -45.14
C LEU A 122 13.27 25.90 -43.86
N SER A 123 12.74 25.36 -42.76
CA SER A 123 12.67 26.07 -41.48
C SER A 123 14.06 26.33 -40.89
N TYR A 124 14.98 25.39 -41.05
CA TYR A 124 16.36 25.52 -40.58
C TYR A 124 17.11 26.60 -41.36
N VAL A 125 17.00 26.60 -42.70
CA VAL A 125 17.62 27.63 -43.55
C VAL A 125 17.05 29.01 -43.24
N HIS A 126 15.73 29.12 -43.07
CA HIS A 126 15.12 30.41 -42.81
C HIS A 126 15.52 30.99 -41.45
N HIS A 127 15.59 30.14 -40.41
CA HIS A 127 16.07 30.57 -39.10
C HIS A 127 17.54 30.99 -39.13
N HIS A 128 18.38 30.27 -39.87
CA HIS A 128 19.79 30.60 -40.01
C HIS A 128 20.01 31.93 -40.75
N THR A 129 19.22 32.22 -41.79
CA THR A 129 19.30 33.50 -42.51
C THR A 129 18.90 34.70 -41.65
N ALA A 130 17.88 34.53 -40.79
CA ALA A 130 17.40 35.59 -39.90
C ALA A 130 18.45 35.94 -38.82
N VAL A 131 19.13 34.93 -38.27
CA VAL A 131 20.20 35.13 -37.29
C VAL A 131 21.41 35.82 -37.91
N THR A 132 21.83 35.43 -39.12
CA THR A 132 22.95 36.09 -39.81
C THR A 132 22.65 37.52 -40.25
N ALA A 133 21.39 37.83 -40.58
CA ALA A 133 21.00 39.19 -40.98
C ALA A 133 20.96 40.17 -39.80
N ALA A 134 20.72 39.68 -38.58
CA ALA A 134 20.56 40.52 -37.39
C ALA A 134 21.89 41.07 -36.84
N ALA A 135 23.04 40.48 -37.17
CA ALA A 135 24.35 40.91 -36.67
C ALA A 135 25.48 40.61 -37.67
N PRO A 136 25.56 41.33 -38.81
CA PRO A 136 26.59 41.06 -39.83
C PRO A 136 28.04 41.37 -39.40
N PHE A 137 28.26 41.97 -38.22
CA PHE A 137 29.58 42.41 -37.74
C PHE A 137 29.84 42.09 -36.26
N SER A 138 29.29 41.00 -35.71
CA SER A 138 29.66 40.59 -34.34
C SER A 138 31.10 40.06 -34.30
N ASP A 139 31.89 40.50 -33.32
CA ASP A 139 33.32 40.15 -33.12
C ASP A 139 33.62 38.64 -33.01
N ASP A 140 32.60 37.80 -32.79
CA ASP A 140 32.70 36.33 -32.76
C ASP A 140 32.41 35.66 -34.12
N THR A 141 32.43 36.41 -35.23
CA THR A 141 32.29 35.79 -36.55
C THR A 141 33.53 34.95 -36.86
N PRO A 142 33.42 33.63 -37.06
CA PRO A 142 34.54 32.84 -37.52
C PRO A 142 34.92 33.35 -38.91
N ILE A 143 36.05 34.05 -38.99
CA ILE A 143 36.65 34.43 -40.27
C ILE A 143 36.81 33.12 -41.04
N PRO A 144 36.12 32.94 -42.19
CA PRO A 144 36.32 31.74 -42.99
C PRO A 144 37.80 31.70 -43.32
N ALA A 145 38.49 30.64 -42.91
CA ALA A 145 39.89 30.43 -43.21
C ALA A 145 40.06 30.57 -44.73
N VAL A 146 40.58 31.73 -45.15
CA VAL A 146 40.96 31.95 -46.53
C VAL A 146 42.09 30.97 -46.76
N LEU A 147 41.79 29.91 -47.50
CA LEU A 147 42.77 28.97 -48.01
C LEU A 147 43.66 29.76 -48.98
N THR A 148 44.67 30.45 -48.45
CA THR A 148 45.81 30.87 -49.24
C THR A 148 46.50 29.59 -49.67
N ALA A 149 46.26 29.19 -50.92
CA ALA A 149 47.04 28.15 -51.58
C ALA A 149 48.49 28.64 -51.64
N GLU A 150 49.27 28.29 -50.62
CA GLU A 150 50.70 28.52 -50.58
C GLU A 150 51.33 27.55 -51.58
N THR A 151 51.63 28.10 -52.75
CA THR A 151 52.42 27.45 -53.78
C THR A 151 53.86 27.32 -53.30
N THR A 152 54.20 26.21 -52.66
CA THR A 152 55.60 25.84 -52.41
C THR A 152 56.02 24.72 -53.36
N ARG A 153 56.86 25.17 -54.29
CA ARG A 153 57.65 24.44 -55.28
C ARG A 153 58.86 23.80 -54.57
N GLU A 154 58.92 22.47 -54.56
CA GLU A 154 60.13 21.67 -54.31
C GLU A 154 60.12 20.56 -55.38
N ASP A 155 60.71 20.79 -56.55
CA ASP A 155 62.13 20.51 -56.87
C ASP A 155 62.52 19.05 -56.61
N GLN A 156 62.04 18.17 -57.50
CA GLN A 156 62.47 16.78 -57.59
C GLN A 156 63.52 16.68 -58.71
N SER A 157 64.76 17.06 -58.37
CA SER A 157 65.96 16.88 -59.18
C SER A 157 67.04 16.16 -58.36
N ALA A 158 67.29 14.90 -58.73
CA ALA A 158 68.48 14.06 -58.48
C ALA A 158 68.06 12.63 -58.82
N ASP A 159 68.37 12.05 -59.97
CA ASP A 159 69.65 11.87 -60.66
C ASP A 159 70.74 11.17 -59.81
N ALA A 160 70.99 9.93 -60.25
CA ALA A 160 72.25 9.18 -60.33
C ALA A 160 72.99 8.61 -59.08
N THR A 161 73.14 7.28 -59.18
CA THR A 161 74.38 6.44 -59.02
C THR A 161 74.88 6.03 -57.63
N PRO A 162 75.70 4.96 -57.51
CA PRO A 162 76.43 4.17 -58.53
C PRO A 162 75.78 2.87 -59.02
#